data_AF-A0AAW2IW62-F1
#
_entry.id   AF-A0AAW2IW62-F1
#
_cell.length_a   1.000
_cell.length_b   1.000
_cell.length_c   1.000
_cell.angle_alpha   90.00
_cell.angle_beta   90.00
_cell.angle_gamma   90.00
#
_symmetry.space_group_name_H-M   'P 1'
#
loop_
_entity.id
_entity.type
_entity.pdbx_description
1 polymer ?
#
loop_
_entity_poly.entity_id
_entity_poly.type
_entity_poly.pdbx_seq_one_letter_code
_entity_poly.pdbx_strand_id
1 'polypeptide(L)'
;MVQHVVPPGGGKENMPPRARKTAPALTESHTEEEAQPRNPRKKGLMFVDVKIHGKPVRAMIDTGATHNYLASAEVERLGLVLEKGVGRVKAINSAAQPIAGVAKSVLIKVGPFEGKTNLSVV
;
A
#
# COMPACT_ATOMS: atom_id res chain seq x y z
N MET A 1 1.21 -6.99 8.21
CA MET A 1 1.91 -7.96 7.32
C MET A 1 2.28 -9.18 8.15
N VAL A 2 1.72 -10.35 7.85
CA VAL A 2 2.19 -11.69 8.26
C VAL A 2 1.71 -12.68 7.18
N GLN A 3 2.54 -13.65 6.82
CA GLN A 3 2.36 -14.56 5.69
C GLN A 3 2.73 -15.99 6.13
N HIS A 4 1.82 -16.96 5.97
CA HIS A 4 2.12 -18.42 5.82
C HIS A 4 0.84 -19.19 5.39
N VAL A 5 0.66 -19.57 4.10
CA VAL A 5 0.88 -20.85 3.36
C VAL A 5 -0.19 -21.94 3.57
N VAL A 6 -0.78 -22.42 2.46
CA VAL A 6 -1.68 -23.59 2.32
C VAL A 6 -0.94 -24.69 1.51
N PRO A 7 -1.07 -26.00 1.81
CA PRO A 7 -0.37 -27.08 1.10
C PRO A 7 -1.09 -27.57 -0.18
N PRO A 8 -0.43 -28.35 -1.06
CA PRO A 8 -0.92 -28.73 -2.40
C PRO A 8 -1.46 -30.17 -2.49
N GLY A 9 -2.33 -30.42 -3.48
CA GLY A 9 -2.67 -31.75 -4.03
C GLY A 9 -3.51 -31.58 -5.31
N GLY A 10 -3.45 -32.38 -6.38
CA GLY A 10 -2.71 -33.58 -6.75
C GLY A 10 -3.48 -34.37 -7.82
N GLY A 11 -2.89 -34.58 -9.02
CA GLY A 11 -3.23 -35.60 -10.06
C GLY A 11 -4.50 -35.45 -10.92
N LYS A 12 -4.67 -35.98 -12.15
CA LYS A 12 -3.88 -36.36 -13.34
C LYS A 12 -4.92 -36.86 -14.38
N GLU A 13 -4.88 -36.47 -15.66
CA GLU A 13 -5.28 -37.38 -16.76
C GLU A 13 -4.74 -36.93 -18.14
N ASN A 14 -4.18 -37.89 -18.89
CA ASN A 14 -3.61 -37.77 -20.24
C ASN A 14 -4.21 -38.88 -21.13
N MET A 15 -4.40 -38.62 -22.44
CA MET A 15 -4.19 -39.49 -23.66
C MET A 15 -5.18 -39.15 -24.81
N PRO A 16 -4.95 -39.50 -26.11
CA PRO A 16 -3.77 -39.38 -27.02
C PRO A 16 -4.15 -38.70 -28.40
N PRO A 17 -3.28 -38.64 -29.45
CA PRO A 17 -3.29 -37.58 -30.50
C PRO A 17 -3.73 -37.99 -31.93
N ARG A 18 -4.07 -37.00 -32.80
CA ARG A 18 -3.91 -36.97 -34.29
C ARG A 18 -4.53 -35.66 -34.86
N ALA A 19 -4.16 -35.05 -35.99
CA ALA A 19 -3.17 -35.26 -37.04
C ALA A 19 -2.84 -33.90 -37.70
N ARG A 20 -1.63 -33.80 -38.26
CA ARG A 20 -1.00 -32.61 -38.86
C ARG A 20 -1.60 -32.24 -40.23
N LYS A 21 -1.85 -30.94 -40.48
CA LYS A 21 -1.87 -30.36 -41.84
C LYS A 21 -1.06 -29.06 -41.83
N THR A 22 -0.04 -29.01 -42.68
CA THR A 22 0.89 -27.89 -42.91
C THR A 22 0.48 -27.05 -44.10
N ALA A 23 0.67 -25.73 -44.01
CA ALA A 23 0.86 -24.78 -45.12
C ALA A 23 1.62 -23.52 -44.57
N PRO A 24 2.29 -22.72 -45.41
CA PRO A 24 3.71 -22.37 -45.26
C PRO A 24 4.03 -21.06 -44.49
N ALA A 25 5.33 -20.87 -44.30
CA ALA A 25 6.00 -19.84 -43.51
C ALA A 25 5.78 -18.40 -43.99
N LEU A 26 5.63 -17.50 -43.02
CA LEU A 26 6.06 -16.11 -43.09
C LEU A 26 6.99 -15.89 -41.90
N THR A 27 8.29 -15.77 -42.19
CA THR A 27 9.32 -15.37 -41.25
C THR A 27 9.34 -13.86 -41.16
N GLU A 28 9.25 -13.32 -39.94
CA GLU A 28 9.76 -12.02 -39.46
C GLU A 28 9.19 -11.85 -38.04
N SER A 29 9.90 -11.51 -36.97
CA SER A 29 11.32 -11.32 -36.65
C SER A 29 11.34 -11.36 -35.12
N HIS A 30 12.32 -12.03 -34.51
CA HIS A 30 12.47 -12.02 -33.06
C HIS A 30 12.81 -10.60 -32.60
N THR A 31 12.01 -10.05 -31.70
CA THR A 31 12.55 -9.24 -30.61
C THR A 31 12.12 -9.93 -29.34
N GLU A 32 12.98 -10.82 -28.85
CA GLU A 32 12.96 -11.23 -27.45
C GLU A 32 13.26 -9.97 -26.65
N GLU A 33 12.21 -9.34 -26.10
CA GLU A 33 12.37 -8.38 -25.03
C GLU A 33 12.96 -9.18 -23.86
N GLU A 34 14.29 -9.13 -23.78
CA GLU A 34 15.09 -9.64 -22.68
C GLU A 34 14.40 -9.22 -21.38
N ALA A 35 13.77 -10.19 -20.72
CA ALA A 35 13.17 -9.99 -19.41
C ALA A 35 14.31 -9.67 -18.46
N GLN A 36 14.63 -8.38 -18.35
CA GLN A 36 15.64 -7.89 -17.43
C GLN A 36 15.33 -8.49 -16.06
N PRO A 37 16.35 -8.99 -15.33
CA PRO A 37 16.14 -9.51 -14.00
C PRO A 37 15.54 -8.38 -13.18
N ARG A 38 14.23 -8.49 -12.89
CA ARG A 38 13.55 -7.57 -11.99
C ARG A 38 14.22 -7.81 -10.65
N ASN A 39 15.18 -6.94 -10.32
CA ASN A 39 15.81 -6.93 -9.02
C ASN A 39 14.67 -7.03 -7.99
N PRO A 40 14.62 -8.06 -7.14
CA PRO A 40 13.50 -8.24 -6.23
C PRO A 40 13.47 -7.00 -5.35
N ARG A 41 12.47 -6.12 -5.58
CA ARG A 41 12.30 -4.93 -4.77
C ARG A 41 12.20 -5.42 -3.33
N LYS A 42 13.08 -4.91 -2.46
CA LYS A 42 13.06 -5.26 -1.03
C LYS A 42 11.64 -5.01 -0.53
N LYS A 43 10.95 -6.08 -0.11
CA LYS A 43 9.62 -6.00 0.51
C LYS A 43 9.79 -5.30 1.85
N GLY A 44 9.40 -4.04 1.93
CA GLY A 44 9.55 -3.21 3.12
C GLY A 44 8.49 -2.12 3.17
N LEU A 45 8.23 -1.61 4.37
CA LEU A 45 7.35 -0.47 4.56
C LEU A 45 8.00 0.79 3.97
N MET A 46 7.21 1.57 3.25
CA MET A 46 7.66 2.84 2.66
C MET A 46 7.33 3.98 3.61
N PHE A 47 8.25 4.92 3.76
CA PHE A 47 8.06 6.11 4.57
C PHE A 47 8.44 7.36 3.78
N VAL A 48 7.80 8.48 4.11
CA VAL A 48 8.13 9.80 3.57
C VAL A 48 8.24 10.80 4.71
N ASP A 49 9.13 11.77 4.55
CA ASP A 49 9.19 12.91 5.46
C ASP A 49 8.15 13.94 5.04
N VAL A 50 7.29 14.28 5.99
CA VAL A 50 6.19 15.25 5.85
C VAL A 50 6.47 16.41 6.81
N LYS A 51 6.06 17.61 6.45
CA LYS A 51 5.98 18.74 7.39
C LYS A 51 4.53 19.09 7.65
N ILE A 52 4.16 19.16 8.91
CA ILE A 52 2.85 19.63 9.38
C ILE A 52 3.11 20.85 10.24
N HIS A 53 2.52 22.00 9.87
CA HIS A 53 2.82 23.28 10.52
C HIS A 53 4.34 23.55 10.67
N GLY A 54 5.12 23.18 9.64
CA GLY A 54 6.59 23.32 9.63
C GLY A 54 7.36 22.27 10.43
N LYS A 55 6.70 21.45 11.24
CA LYS A 55 7.32 20.41 12.08
C LYS A 55 7.46 19.10 11.31
N PRO A 56 8.65 18.47 11.28
CA PRO A 56 8.83 17.21 10.56
C PRO A 56 8.10 16.06 11.24
N VAL A 57 7.54 15.17 10.43
CA VAL A 57 6.85 13.93 10.79
C VAL A 57 7.23 12.86 9.75
N ARG A 58 7.52 11.65 10.19
CA ARG A 58 7.72 10.52 9.27
C ARG A 58 6.39 9.78 9.10
N ALA A 59 5.85 9.77 7.89
CA ALA A 59 4.59 9.11 7.57
C ALA A 59 4.82 7.82 6.79
N MET A 60 4.07 6.77 7.11
CA MET A 60 4.06 5.52 6.35
C MET A 60 3.16 5.65 5.12
N ILE A 61 3.60 5.18 3.96
CA ILE A 61 2.75 5.07 2.77
C ILE A 61 1.95 3.76 2.88
N ASP A 62 0.72 3.86 3.38
CA ASP A 62 -0.21 2.72 3.49
C ASP A 62 -1.37 2.89 2.50
N THR A 63 -1.25 2.27 1.32
CA THR A 63 -2.32 2.31 0.31
C THR A 63 -3.53 1.45 0.68
N GLY A 64 -3.44 0.63 1.74
CA GLY A 64 -4.55 -0.19 2.25
C GLY A 64 -5.39 0.52 3.30
N ALA A 65 -4.97 1.68 3.79
CA ALA A 65 -5.71 2.45 4.78
C ALA A 65 -6.81 3.30 4.12
N THR A 66 -8.02 3.28 4.69
CA THR A 66 -9.15 4.11 4.21
C THR A 66 -9.02 5.58 4.62
N HIS A 67 -8.32 5.85 5.71
CA HIS A 67 -8.09 7.19 6.25
C HIS A 67 -6.62 7.38 6.60
N ASN A 68 -6.19 8.65 6.66
CA ASN A 68 -4.87 9.00 7.19
C ASN A 68 -4.92 9.02 8.71
N TYR A 69 -3.97 8.35 9.36
CA TYR A 69 -3.91 8.25 10.81
C TYR A 69 -2.70 9.00 11.38
N LEU A 70 -2.88 9.56 12.57
CA LEU A 70 -1.83 10.21 13.36
C LEU A 70 -1.89 9.69 14.79
N ALA A 71 -0.73 9.41 15.38
CA ALA A 71 -0.65 9.02 16.78
C ALA A 71 -1.08 10.18 17.69
N SER A 72 -1.88 9.90 18.71
CA SER A 72 -2.37 10.90 19.68
C SER A 72 -1.25 11.72 20.33
N ALA A 73 -0.08 11.12 20.56
CA ALA A 73 1.09 11.80 21.11
C ALA A 73 1.63 12.95 20.24
N GLU A 74 1.33 12.95 18.94
CA GLU A 74 1.80 13.97 18.00
C GLU A 74 0.90 15.20 17.97
N VAL A 75 -0.33 15.13 18.47
CA VAL A 75 -1.34 16.20 18.35
C VAL A 75 -0.86 17.49 19.00
N GLU A 76 -0.43 17.42 20.26
CA GLU A 76 0.07 18.58 21.01
C GLU A 76 1.36 19.10 20.37
N ARG A 77 2.28 18.19 20.04
CA ARG A 77 3.55 18.55 19.39
C ARG A 77 3.31 19.29 18.09
N LEU A 78 2.31 18.92 17.30
CA LEU A 78 1.98 19.52 16.02
C LEU A 78 1.03 20.73 16.13
N GLY A 79 0.48 20.99 17.32
CA GLY A 79 -0.49 22.06 17.56
C GLY A 79 -1.79 21.85 16.78
N LEU A 80 -2.26 20.60 16.70
CA LEU A 80 -3.50 20.27 16.00
C LEU A 80 -4.69 20.40 16.93
N VAL A 81 -5.77 20.97 16.40
CA VAL A 81 -7.07 21.03 17.09
C VAL A 81 -7.92 19.87 16.58
N LEU A 82 -8.46 19.09 17.51
CA LEU A 82 -9.30 17.95 17.17
C LEU A 82 -10.77 18.34 17.24
N GLU A 83 -11.50 17.97 16.20
CA GLU A 83 -12.94 17.91 16.26
C GLU A 83 -13.38 16.54 16.76
N LYS A 84 -14.58 16.48 17.34
CA LYS A 84 -15.18 15.22 17.79
C LYS A 84 -15.30 14.25 16.61
N GLY A 85 -14.52 13.18 16.68
CA GLY A 85 -14.61 12.05 15.77
C GLY A 85 -15.63 11.04 16.28
N VAL A 86 -16.35 10.40 15.38
CA VAL A 86 -17.19 9.24 15.69
C VAL A 86 -16.63 8.05 14.93
N GLY A 87 -16.33 6.96 15.63
CA GLY A 87 -15.87 5.72 15.01
C GLY A 87 -14.77 5.02 15.76
N ARG A 88 -14.37 3.87 15.22
CA ARG A 88 -13.27 3.05 15.73
C ARG A 88 -12.37 2.65 14.56
N VAL A 89 -11.07 2.59 14.80
CA VAL A 89 -10.10 1.99 13.88
C VAL A 89 -9.85 0.54 14.29
N LYS A 90 -9.66 -0.37 13.33
CA LYS A 90 -9.24 -1.74 13.59
C LYS A 90 -8.14 -2.14 12.63
N ALA A 91 -7.00 -2.56 13.16
CA ALA A 91 -6.02 -3.32 12.39
C ALA A 91 -6.41 -4.80 12.36
N ILE A 92 -6.06 -5.51 11.28
CA ILE A 92 -6.49 -6.91 11.02
C ILE A 92 -6.30 -7.83 12.25
N ASN A 93 -5.22 -7.64 13.01
CA ASN A 93 -4.85 -8.46 14.16
C ASN A 93 -4.99 -7.73 15.51
N SER A 94 -5.80 -6.68 15.59
CA SER A 94 -6.00 -5.92 16.83
C SER A 94 -7.47 -5.73 17.17
N ALA A 95 -7.75 -5.45 18.44
CA ALA A 95 -9.06 -4.97 18.84
C ALA A 95 -9.34 -3.60 18.20
N ALA A 96 -10.61 -3.33 17.88
CA ALA A 96 -10.98 -2.01 17.41
C ALA A 96 -10.78 -0.99 18.54
N GLN A 97 -10.20 0.17 18.27
CA GLN A 97 -9.97 1.25 19.24
C GLN A 97 -10.74 2.51 18.81
N PRO A 98 -11.29 3.28 19.76
CA PRO A 98 -11.94 4.54 19.43
C PRO A 98 -10.92 5.53 18.87
N ILE A 99 -11.35 6.38 17.92
CA ILE A 99 -10.54 7.53 17.52
C ILE A 99 -10.66 8.62 18.59
N ALA A 100 -9.55 9.30 18.90
CA ALA A 100 -9.55 10.45 19.80
C ALA A 100 -10.27 11.67 19.18
N GLY A 101 -10.20 11.79 17.85
CA GLY A 101 -10.83 12.86 17.10
C GLY A 101 -10.33 12.93 15.67
N VAL A 102 -10.73 14.00 14.96
CA VAL A 102 -10.26 14.28 13.60
C VAL A 102 -9.71 15.69 13.55
N ALA A 103 -8.46 15.83 13.09
CA ALA A 103 -7.92 17.12 12.70
C ALA A 103 -8.30 17.37 11.23
N LYS A 104 -9.12 18.39 10.97
CA LYS A 104 -9.63 18.67 9.62
C LYS A 104 -8.75 19.67 8.88
N SER A 105 -8.65 19.50 7.56
CA SER A 105 -8.01 20.45 6.63
C SER A 105 -6.58 20.85 7.04
N VAL A 106 -5.83 19.90 7.59
CA VAL A 106 -4.45 20.07 8.03
C VAL A 106 -3.56 20.28 6.82
N LEU A 107 -2.79 21.36 6.82
CA LEU A 107 -1.82 21.67 5.78
C LEU A 107 -0.58 20.80 5.93
N ILE A 108 -0.29 20.00 4.92
CA ILE A 108 0.84 19.08 4.87
C ILE A 108 1.77 19.45 3.70
N LYS A 109 3.07 19.28 3.91
CA LYS A 109 4.09 19.40 2.86
C LYS A 109 4.86 18.11 2.70
N VAL A 110 4.99 17.64 1.47
CA VAL A 110 5.80 16.47 1.10
C VAL A 110 6.72 16.88 -0.04
N GLY A 111 8.01 17.08 0.25
CA GLY A 111 8.94 17.66 -0.72
C GLY A 111 8.44 19.02 -1.25
N PRO A 112 8.34 19.23 -2.58
CA PRO A 112 7.84 20.47 -3.18
C PRO A 112 6.31 20.58 -3.16
N PHE A 113 5.59 19.52 -2.79
CA PHE A 113 4.13 19.49 -2.82
C PHE A 113 3.53 19.95 -1.50
N GLU A 114 2.43 20.69 -1.59
CA GLU A 114 1.65 21.18 -0.46
C GLU A 114 0.16 20.89 -0.70
N GLY A 115 -0.54 20.47 0.33
CA GLY A 115 -1.96 20.14 0.24
C GLY A 115 -2.62 20.08 1.61
N LYS A 116 -3.95 20.00 1.62
CA LYS A 116 -4.74 19.85 2.86
C LYS A 116 -5.30 18.44 2.95
N THR A 117 -5.29 17.86 4.14
CA THR A 117 -5.90 16.55 4.40
C THR A 117 -6.53 16.48 5.79
N ASN A 118 -7.39 15.48 6.01
CA ASN A 118 -7.91 15.18 7.34
C ASN A 118 -7.07 14.07 7.97
N LEU A 119 -6.77 14.18 9.27
CA LEU A 119 -6.04 13.18 10.03
C LEU A 119 -6.94 12.63 11.14
N SER A 120 -7.19 11.32 11.11
CA SER A 120 -7.85 10.61 12.21
C SER A 120 -6.83 10.30 13.30
N VAL A 121 -7.13 10.71 14.53
CA VAL A 121 -6.20 10.54 15.65
C VAL A 121 -6.55 9.28 16.42
N VAL A 122 -5.54 8.43 16.63
CA VAL A 122 -5.65 7.11 17.28
C VAL A 122 -4.60 6.91 18.35
#